data_AF-A0A9P6RZK8-F1
#
_entry.id   AF-A0A9P6RZK8-F1
#
_cell.length_a   1.000
_cell.length_b   1.000
_cell.length_c   1.000
_cell.angle_alpha   90.00
_cell.angle_beta   90.00
_cell.angle_gamma   90.00
#
_symmetry.space_group_name_H-M   'P 1'
#
loop_
_entity.id
_entity.type
_entity.pdbx_description
1 polymer ?
#
loop_
_entity_poly.entity_id
_entity_poly.type
_entity_poly.pdbx_seq_one_letter_code
_entity_poly.pdbx_strand_id
1 'polypeptide(L)'
;MPVTRYKQIKRYLHVSSPLDRSNLYFDKVEPLLSHVRDLWKKYYTPRSNVSVDEMIVRFSGRSAYIVSMKNKPTPEGFKIFSLCDAGYT
;
A
#
# COMPACT_ATOMS: atom_id res chain seq x y z
N MET A 1 12.48 12.29 -18.84
CA MET A 1 11.05 12.23 -19.23
C MET A 1 10.43 13.62 -19.11
N PRO A 2 9.66 14.12 -20.10
CA PRO A 2 9.05 15.45 -20.03
C PRO A 2 8.04 15.58 -18.88
N VAL A 3 7.93 16.79 -18.28
CA VAL A 3 7.00 17.07 -17.16
C VAL A 3 5.55 16.76 -17.53
N THR A 4 5.14 17.10 -18.76
CA THR A 4 3.80 16.80 -19.27
C THR A 4 3.53 15.30 -19.31
N ARG A 5 4.49 14.52 -19.81
CA ARG A 5 4.39 13.06 -19.87
C ARG A 5 4.30 12.46 -18.46
N TYR A 6 5.07 12.96 -17.50
CA TYR A 6 5.01 12.53 -16.10
C TYR A 6 3.63 12.74 -15.49
N LYS A 7 3.06 13.95 -15.65
CA LYS A 7 1.73 14.29 -15.12
C LYS A 7 0.64 13.41 -15.74
N GLN A 8 0.72 13.12 -17.04
CA GLN A 8 -0.22 12.22 -17.71
C GLN A 8 -0.14 10.80 -17.16
N ILE A 9 1.06 10.22 -17.05
CA ILE A 9 1.22 8.86 -16.48
C ILE A 9 0.65 8.82 -15.07
N LYS A 10 1.02 9.79 -14.22
CA LYS A 10 0.54 9.84 -12.83
C LYS A 10 -0.99 9.91 -12.74
N ARG A 11 -1.65 10.64 -13.64
CA ARG A 11 -3.12 10.82 -13.64
C ARG A 11 -3.87 9.57 -14.09
N TYR A 12 -3.32 8.82 -15.04
CA TYR A 12 -3.99 7.69 -15.68
C TYR A 12 -3.41 6.33 -15.29
N LEU A 13 -2.63 6.26 -14.21
CA LEU A 13 -2.13 5.00 -13.68
C LEU A 13 -3.31 4.22 -13.07
N HIS A 14 -3.60 3.05 -13.63
CA HIS A 14 -4.59 2.10 -13.13
C HIS A 14 -3.92 0.72 -12.98
N VAL A 15 -4.28 -0.01 -11.92
CA VAL A 15 -3.76 -1.35 -11.63
C VAL A 15 -4.79 -2.42 -11.98
N SER A 16 -6.01 -2.31 -11.44
CA SER A 16 -7.13 -3.19 -11.80
C SER A 16 -7.78 -2.78 -13.13
N SER A 17 -8.53 -3.70 -13.75
CA SER A 17 -9.34 -3.37 -14.92
C SER A 17 -10.45 -2.39 -14.53
N PRO A 18 -10.74 -1.37 -15.35
CA PRO A 18 -11.85 -0.44 -15.10
C PRO A 18 -13.23 -1.10 -15.24
N LEU A 19 -13.29 -2.32 -15.80
CA LEU A 19 -14.52 -3.10 -15.95
C LEU A 19 -14.88 -3.87 -14.68
N ASP A 20 -13.89 -4.07 -13.78
CA ASP A 20 -14.10 -4.82 -12.55
C ASP A 20 -14.92 -3.99 -11.57
N ARG A 21 -16.13 -4.47 -11.26
CA ARG A 21 -16.97 -3.87 -10.22
C ARG A 21 -16.56 -4.45 -8.88
N SER A 22 -15.70 -3.72 -8.20
CA SER A 22 -15.24 -4.06 -6.87
C SER A 22 -16.17 -3.51 -5.79
N ASN A 23 -16.34 -4.29 -4.73
CA ASN A 23 -17.04 -3.87 -3.52
C ASN A 23 -16.08 -3.47 -2.38
N LEU A 24 -14.81 -3.89 -2.42
CA LEU A 24 -13.82 -3.55 -1.40
C LEU A 24 -12.91 -2.42 -1.87
N TYR A 25 -12.63 -1.49 -0.97
CA TYR A 25 -11.88 -0.28 -1.30
C TYR A 25 -10.46 -0.49 -1.82
N PHE A 26 -9.86 -1.65 -1.54
CA PHE A 26 -8.50 -2.01 -1.94
C PHE A 26 -8.44 -2.87 -3.21
N ASP A 27 -9.55 -3.36 -3.77
CA ASP A 27 -9.49 -4.23 -4.95
C ASP A 27 -8.83 -3.54 -6.15
N LYS A 28 -8.92 -2.20 -6.21
CA LYS A 28 -8.24 -1.40 -7.25
C LYS A 28 -6.73 -1.62 -7.31
N VAL A 29 -6.12 -1.96 -6.18
CA VAL A 29 -4.68 -2.22 -6.06
C VAL A 29 -4.36 -3.70 -5.84
N GLU A 30 -5.37 -4.53 -5.60
CA GLU A 30 -5.18 -5.93 -5.22
C GLU A 30 -4.37 -6.74 -6.24
N PRO A 31 -4.56 -6.63 -7.58
CA PRO A 31 -3.75 -7.40 -8.53
C PRO A 31 -2.23 -7.16 -8.39
N LEU A 32 -1.82 -5.90 -8.16
CA LEU A 32 -0.42 -5.57 -7.90
C LEU A 32 0.02 -6.09 -6.53
N LEU A 33 -0.84 -5.94 -5.52
CA LEU A 33 -0.53 -6.31 -4.16
C LEU A 33 -0.37 -7.83 -3.99
N SER A 34 -1.26 -8.63 -4.59
CA SER A 34 -1.12 -10.09 -4.61
C SER A 34 0.18 -10.49 -5.32
N HIS A 35 0.47 -9.90 -6.49
CA HIS A 35 1.70 -10.18 -7.23
C HIS A 35 2.96 -9.89 -6.41
N VAL A 36 3.01 -8.73 -5.74
CA VAL A 36 4.14 -8.34 -4.89
C VAL A 36 4.28 -9.27 -3.68
N ARG A 37 3.17 -9.63 -3.00
CA ARG A 37 3.20 -10.57 -1.88
C ARG A 37 3.73 -11.95 -2.30
N ASP A 38 3.35 -12.43 -3.48
CA ASP A 38 3.82 -13.71 -4.00
C ASP A 38 5.32 -13.68 -4.29
N LEU A 39 5.82 -12.59 -4.87
CA LEU A 39 7.26 -12.38 -5.05
C LEU A 39 8.00 -12.32 -3.72
N TRP A 40 7.47 -11.60 -2.72
CA TRP A 40 8.08 -11.52 -1.40
C TRP A 40 8.18 -12.90 -0.74
N LYS A 41 7.10 -13.69 -0.75
CA LYS A 41 7.11 -15.05 -0.21
C LYS A 41 8.09 -15.97 -0.95
N LYS A 42 8.24 -15.77 -2.25
CA LYS A 42 9.12 -16.59 -3.09
C LYS A 42 10.61 -16.27 -2.86
N TYR A 43 10.96 -15.00 -2.74
CA TYR A 43 12.36 -14.56 -2.74
C TYR A 43 12.88 -14.17 -1.36
N TYR A 44 12.01 -13.98 -0.37
CA TYR A 44 12.39 -13.61 0.99
C TYR A 44 11.90 -14.63 1.99
N THR A 45 12.83 -15.17 2.79
CA THR A 45 12.52 -15.99 3.96
C THR A 45 12.96 -15.21 5.19
N PRO A 46 12.01 -14.77 6.04
CA PRO A 46 12.37 -14.05 7.26
C PRO A 46 13.22 -14.90 8.21
N ARG A 47 14.09 -14.25 8.99
CA ARG A 47 14.80 -14.88 10.10
C ARG A 47 13.86 -15.06 11.30
N SER A 48 14.41 -15.54 12.41
CA SER A 48 13.65 -15.79 13.63
C SER A 48 13.12 -14.53 14.31
N ASN A 49 13.75 -13.37 14.08
CA ASN A 49 13.44 -12.12 14.77
C ASN A 49 12.50 -11.26 13.92
N VAL A 50 11.24 -11.68 13.85
CA VAL A 50 10.18 -10.94 13.15
C VAL A 50 9.21 -10.27 14.11
N SER A 51 8.68 -9.13 13.71
CA SER A 51 7.59 -8.43 14.39
C SER A 51 6.47 -8.07 13.43
N VAL A 52 5.24 -8.06 13.95
CA VAL A 52 4.07 -7.54 13.22
C VAL A 52 3.65 -6.26 13.92
N ASP A 53 3.56 -5.16 13.16
CA ASP A 53 3.16 -3.86 13.69
C ASP A 53 2.36 -3.07 12.65
N GLU A 54 1.82 -1.94 13.08
CA GLU A 54 0.87 -1.14 12.35
C GLU A 54 1.55 0.11 11.80
N MET A 55 1.60 0.21 10.47
CA MET A 55 2.11 1.37 9.77
C MET A 55 0.97 2.28 9.30
N ILE A 56 1.21 3.59 9.30
CA ILE A 56 0.31 4.58 8.67
C ILE A 56 0.96 5.08 7.39
N VAL A 57 0.29 4.86 6.26
CA VAL A 57 0.63 5.52 5.01
C VAL A 57 -0.14 6.82 4.93
N ARG A 58 0.58 7.96 5.03
CA ARG A 58 -0.01 9.30 5.02
C ARG A 58 -0.94 9.48 3.82
N PHE A 59 -2.18 9.86 4.08
CA PHE A 59 -3.12 10.22 3.02
C PHE A 59 -4.12 11.25 3.54
N SER A 60 -4.23 12.39 2.84
CA SER A 60 -5.10 13.51 3.20
C SER A 60 -6.23 13.76 2.19
N GLY A 61 -6.49 12.78 1.31
CA GLY A 61 -7.60 12.83 0.36
C GLY A 61 -8.92 12.37 1.00
N ARG A 62 -9.97 12.22 0.19
CA ARG A 62 -11.27 11.70 0.66
C ARG A 62 -11.31 10.18 0.51
N SER A 63 -11.41 9.46 1.62
CA SER A 63 -11.69 8.03 1.64
C SER A 63 -12.33 7.66 2.98
N ALA A 64 -13.31 6.75 2.96
CA ALA A 64 -14.00 6.27 4.16
C ALA A 64 -13.11 5.39 5.06
N TYR A 65 -11.94 4.98 4.56
CA TYR A 65 -11.03 4.01 5.22
C TYR A 65 -9.76 4.67 5.79
N ILE A 66 -9.73 6.01 5.81
CA ILE A 66 -8.66 6.76 6.48
C ILE A 66 -8.88 6.66 7.98
N VAL A 67 -7.80 6.36 8.69
CA VAL A 67 -7.80 6.27 10.15
C VAL A 67 -7.00 7.45 10.71
N SER A 68 -7.52 8.03 11.79
CA SER A 68 -6.80 9.00 12.61
C SER A 68 -6.28 8.33 13.89
N MET A 69 -4.96 8.20 14.03
CA MET A 69 -4.32 7.72 15.25
C MET A 69 -3.66 8.88 15.97
N LYS A 70 -4.29 9.30 17.08
CA LYS A 70 -3.73 10.31 17.98
C LYS A 70 -2.36 9.83 18.48
N ASN A 71 -1.39 10.75 18.54
CA ASN A 71 -0.01 10.54 19.01
C ASN A 71 0.98 9.89 18.00
N LYS A 72 0.59 9.60 16.75
CA LYS A 72 1.58 9.27 15.70
C LYS A 72 2.08 10.53 14.99
N PRO A 73 3.37 10.59 14.54
CA PRO A 73 3.91 11.74 13.80
C PRO A 73 3.13 12.05 12.52
N THR A 74 2.60 11.01 11.89
CA THR A 74 1.62 11.10 10.81
C THR A 74 0.30 10.56 11.35
N PRO A 75 -0.60 11.43 11.85
CA PRO A 75 -1.79 10.95 12.55
C PRO A 75 -2.86 10.42 11.60
N GLU A 76 -2.85 10.80 10.31
CA GLU A 76 -3.94 10.52 9.37
C GLU A 76 -3.44 9.79 8.11
N GLY A 77 -4.08 8.67 7.79
CA GLY A 77 -3.78 7.90 6.60
C GLY A 77 -4.39 6.50 6.58
N PHE A 78 -3.90 5.66 5.68
CA PHE A 78 -4.29 4.25 5.65
C PHE A 78 -3.49 3.46 6.68
N LYS A 79 -4.18 2.74 7.57
CA LYS A 79 -3.56 1.78 8.49
C LYS A 79 -3.28 0.48 7.75
N ILE A 80 -2.05 -0.01 7.82
CA ILE A 80 -1.61 -1.28 7.22
C ILE A 80 -0.87 -2.08 8.28
N PHE A 81 -1.12 -3.38 8.37
CA PHE A 81 -0.29 -4.30 9.15
C PHE A 81 0.93 -4.71 8.32
N SER A 82 2.12 -4.54 8.88
CA SER A 82 3.39 -4.87 8.25
C SER A 82 4.10 -5.96 9.05
N LEU A 83 4.72 -6.90 8.34
CA LEU A 83 5.68 -7.84 8.92
C LEU A 83 7.08 -7.28 8.69
N CYS A 84 7.84 -7.08 9.77
CA CYS A 84 9.20 -6.56 9.74
C CYS A 84 10.17 -7.63 10.26
N ASP A 85 11.35 -7.71 9.66
CA ASP A 85 12.45 -8.57 10.12
C ASP A 85 13.61 -7.68 10.58
N ALA A 86 14.36 -8.12 11.59
CA ALA A 86 15.50 -7.38 12.08
C ALA A 86 16.55 -7.16 10.96
N GLY A 87 16.62 -5.93 10.44
CA GLY A 87 17.51 -5.53 9.35
C GLY A 87 16.86 -5.50 7.96
N TYR A 88 15.54 -5.70 7.85
CA TYR A 88 14.79 -5.57 6.60
C TYR A 88 13.38 -5.00 6.86
N THR A 89 13.05 -3.90 6.19
CA THR A 89 11.72 -3.25 6.22
C THR A 89 11.16 -3.12 4.82
#